data_AF-A0A9D2JYW9-F1
#
_entry.id   AF-A0A9D2JYW9-F1
#
_cell.length_a   1.000
_cell.length_b   1.000
_cell.length_c   1.000
_cell.angle_alpha   90.00
_cell.angle_beta   90.00
_cell.angle_gamma   90.00
#
_symmetry.space_group_name_H-M   'P 1'
#
loop_
_entity.id
_entity.type
_entity.pdbx_description
1 polymer ?
#
loop_
_entity_poly.entity_id
_entity_poly.type
_entity_poly.pdbx_seq_one_letter_code
_entity_poly.pdbx_strand_id
1 'polypeptide(L)'
;MIAPFSWLKDYVDIDISAEELQEKLFSCGFEVEELTYLGKDVTNVVVGKILSTEKHPDADRLTVCKVDCGEHGVKQICTAATNVFAGA
;
A
#
# COMPACT_ATOMS: atom_id res chain seq x y z
N MET A 1 2.78 20.43 -0.17
CA MET A 1 3.76 19.44 0.34
C MET A 1 2.96 18.32 0.97
N ILE A 2 3.38 17.06 0.82
CA ILE A 2 2.69 15.91 1.44
C ILE A 2 3.65 15.27 2.44
N ALA A 3 3.18 15.03 3.66
CA ALA A 3 3.97 14.40 4.73
C ALA A 3 3.13 13.33 5.43
N PRO A 4 3.67 12.11 5.64
CA PRO A 4 2.97 11.08 6.41
C PRO A 4 2.83 11.49 7.87
N PHE A 5 1.62 11.34 8.43
CA PHE A 5 1.37 11.66 9.84
C PHE A 5 2.25 10.84 10.80
N SER A 6 2.49 9.57 10.48
CA SER A 6 3.39 8.71 11.26
C SER A 6 4.83 9.24 11.27
N TRP A 7 5.30 9.78 10.15
CA TRP A 7 6.66 10.31 10.05
C TRP A 7 6.84 11.59 10.86
N LEU A 8 5.81 12.43 10.97
CA LEU A 8 5.85 13.62 11.84
C LEU A 8 6.02 13.25 13.32
N LYS A 9 5.41 12.13 13.75
CA LYS A 9 5.54 11.61 15.12
C LYS A 9 6.96 11.14 15.47
N ASP A 10 7.78 10.83 14.47
CA ASP A 10 9.18 10.48 14.70
C ASP A 10 10.04 11.70 15.12
N TYR A 11 9.57 12.92 14.89
CA TYR A 11 10.28 14.16 15.21
C TYR A 11 9.74 14.91 16.42
N VAL A 12 8.43 14.82 16.65
CA VAL A 12 7.74 15.54 17.73
C VAL A 12 6.63 14.67 18.30
N ASP A 13 6.42 14.75 19.60
CA ASP A 13 5.31 14.08 20.26
C ASP A 13 3.96 14.70 19.83
N ILE A 14 3.11 13.89 19.20
CA ILE A 14 1.78 14.29 18.72
C ILE A 14 0.73 13.29 19.20
N ASP A 15 0.02 13.69 20.26
CA ASP A 15 -1.01 12.89 20.96
C ASP A 15 -2.45 13.24 20.56
N ILE A 16 -2.61 14.03 19.50
CA ILE A 16 -3.91 14.47 18.96
C ILE A 16 -4.25 13.70 17.69
N SER A 17 -5.52 13.79 17.24
CA SER A 17 -5.94 13.20 15.97
C SER A 17 -5.35 13.94 14.77
N ALA A 18 -5.41 13.33 13.58
CA ALA A 18 -4.95 13.98 12.36
C ALA A 18 -5.82 15.19 11.98
N GLU A 19 -7.13 15.13 12.26
CA GLU A 19 -8.07 16.24 12.09
C GLU A 19 -7.76 17.40 13.04
N GLU A 20 -7.50 17.10 14.32
CA GLU A 20 -7.12 18.12 15.30
C GLU A 20 -5.78 18.78 14.94
N LEU A 21 -4.83 18.00 14.42
CA LEU A 21 -3.57 18.54 13.93
C LEU A 21 -3.79 19.46 12.72
N GLN A 22 -4.66 19.07 11.79
CA GLN A 22 -5.01 19.89 10.63
C GLN A 22 -5.54 21.27 11.05
N GLU A 23 -6.48 21.31 12.00
CA GLU A 23 -7.03 22.57 12.51
C GLU A 23 -5.95 23.46 13.17
N LYS A 24 -5.06 22.85 13.95
CA LYS A 24 -3.96 23.58 14.60
C LYS A 24 -2.95 24.13 13.61
N LEU A 25 -2.56 23.35 12.60
CA LEU A 25 -1.67 23.82 11.53
C LEU A 25 -2.28 25.03 10.82
N PHE A 26 -3.57 24.96 10.47
CA PHE A 26 -4.29 26.06 9.85
C PHE A 26 -4.31 27.31 10.75
N SER A 27 -4.54 27.14 12.05
CA SER A 27 -4.54 28.24 13.03
C SER A 27 -3.19 28.95 13.19
N CYS A 28 -2.08 28.25 12.90
CA CYS A 28 -0.73 28.80 12.94
C CYS A 28 -0.26 29.36 11.58
N GLY A 29 -1.15 29.42 10.58
CA GLY A 29 -0.86 29.93 9.24
C GLY A 29 -0.33 28.89 8.26
N PHE A 30 -0.36 27.60 8.61
CA PHE A 30 -0.02 26.50 7.71
C PHE A 30 -1.30 25.87 7.16
N GLU A 31 -1.66 26.25 5.93
CA GLU A 31 -2.83 25.69 5.26
C GLU A 31 -2.64 24.19 4.96
N VAL A 32 -3.68 23.41 5.23
CA VAL A 32 -3.75 21.98 4.91
C VAL A 32 -4.83 21.80 3.85
N GLU A 33 -4.39 21.53 2.62
CA GLU A 33 -5.29 21.38 1.47
C GLU A 33 -6.07 20.06 1.50
N GLU A 34 -5.44 18.98 1.97
CA GLU A 34 -6.02 17.63 1.96
C GLU A 34 -5.52 16.78 3.13
N LEU A 35 -6.43 15.97 3.69
CA LEU A 35 -6.13 14.90 4.64
C LEU A 35 -6.58 13.55 4.06
N THR A 36 -5.62 12.67 3.75
CA THR A 36 -5.87 11.39 3.09
C THR A 36 -5.59 10.21 4.03
N TYR A 37 -6.59 9.35 4.22
CA TYR A 37 -6.45 8.10 4.97
C TYR A 37 -6.06 6.94 4.06
N LEU A 38 -4.85 6.41 4.22
CA LEU A 38 -4.37 5.27 3.45
C LEU A 38 -5.02 3.97 3.95
N GLY A 39 -5.63 3.21 3.03
CA GLY A 39 -6.12 1.85 3.31
C GLY A 39 -7.41 1.75 4.14
N LYS A 40 -8.15 2.86 4.34
CA LYS A 40 -9.36 2.91 5.20
C LYS A 40 -10.38 1.80 4.89
N ASP A 41 -10.59 1.50 3.61
CA ASP A 41 -11.61 0.55 3.16
C ASP A 41 -11.03 -0.80 2.67
N VAL A 42 -9.72 -1.01 2.83
CA VAL A 42 -9.03 -2.20 2.32
C VAL A 42 -8.95 -3.26 3.42
N THR A 43 -9.53 -4.43 3.16
CA THR A 43 -9.50 -5.57 4.09
C THR A 43 -8.95 -6.82 3.41
N ASN A 44 -8.45 -7.77 4.19
CA ASN A 44 -7.94 -9.07 3.73
C ASN A 44 -6.78 -9.01 2.71
N VAL A 45 -5.91 -8.00 2.84
CA VAL A 45 -4.66 -7.91 2.06
C VAL A 45 -3.52 -8.50 2.86
N VAL A 46 -2.77 -9.40 2.23
CA VAL A 46 -1.62 -10.06 2.84
C VAL A 46 -0.40 -9.96 1.94
N VAL A 47 0.78 -10.05 2.53
CA VAL A 47 2.04 -10.14 1.82
C VAL A 47 2.21 -11.57 1.31
N GLY A 48 2.57 -11.71 0.03
CA GLY A 48 2.88 -13.00 -0.58
C GLY A 48 4.14 -12.94 -1.42
N LYS A 49 4.83 -14.07 -1.53
CA LYS A 49 6.08 -14.21 -2.28
C LYS A 49 5.82 -14.91 -3.61
N ILE A 50 6.35 -14.38 -4.71
CA ILE A 50 6.20 -15.01 -6.02
C ILE A 50 7.15 -16.22 -6.12
N LEU A 51 6.60 -17.42 -6.29
CA LEU A 51 7.37 -18.66 -6.47
C LEU A 51 7.79 -18.87 -7.92
N SER A 52 6.88 -18.64 -8.86
CA SER A 52 7.13 -18.80 -10.30
C SER A 52 6.23 -17.90 -11.14
N THR A 53 6.66 -17.60 -12.36
CA THR A 53 5.95 -16.77 -13.33
C THR A 53 5.98 -17.44 -14.71
N GLU A 54 4.83 -17.56 -15.36
CA GLU A 54 4.69 -18.15 -16.69
C GLU A 54 3.82 -17.23 -17.57
N LYS A 55 4.08 -17.16 -18.88
CA LYS A 55 3.23 -16.37 -19.78
C LYS A 55 1.84 -17.02 -19.88
N HIS A 56 0.78 -16.22 -19.84
CA HIS A 56 -0.57 -16.76 -19.97
C HIS A 56 -0.76 -17.39 -21.36
N PRO A 57 -1.31 -18.62 -21.46
CA PRO A 57 -1.44 -19.34 -22.73
C PRO A 57 -2.33 -18.62 -23.74
N ASP A 58 -3.44 -18.03 -23.26
CA ASP A 58 -4.46 -17.40 -24.11
C ASP A 58 -4.43 -15.86 -24.12
N ALA A 59 -3.46 -15.22 -23.46
CA ALA A 59 -3.44 -13.77 -23.31
C ALA A 59 -2.02 -13.20 -23.33
N ASP A 60 -1.69 -12.48 -24.40
CA ASP A 60 -0.32 -11.98 -24.62
C ASP A 60 0.21 -11.00 -23.57
N ARG A 61 -0.71 -10.29 -22.90
CA ARG A 61 -0.37 -9.25 -21.92
C ARG A 61 -0.42 -9.74 -20.47
N LEU A 62 -0.80 -11.00 -20.23
CA LEU A 62 -0.96 -11.54 -18.89
C LEU A 62 0.16 -12.53 -18.55
N THR A 63 0.55 -12.50 -17.29
CA THR A 63 1.47 -13.47 -16.68
C THR A 63 0.71 -14.19 -15.57
N VAL A 64 0.87 -15.51 -15.51
CA VAL A 64 0.36 -16.37 -14.46
C VAL A 64 1.45 -16.55 -13.42
N CYS A 65 1.20 -16.11 -12.20
CA CYS A 65 2.11 -16.22 -11.07
C CYS A 65 1.60 -17.25 -10.06
N LYS A 66 2.49 -18.10 -9.54
CA LYS A 66 2.24 -18.85 -8.32
C LYS A 66 2.80 -18.04 -7.15
N VAL A 67 1.94 -17.65 -6.21
CA VAL A 67 2.28 -16.78 -5.09
C VAL A 67 2.01 -17.53 -3.79
N ASP A 68 3.02 -17.62 -2.93
CA ASP A 68 2.88 -18.14 -1.58
C ASP A 68 2.37 -17.03 -0.64
N CYS A 69 1.16 -17.18 -0.13
CA CYS A 69 0.53 -16.24 0.79
C CYS A 69 0.65 -16.68 2.26
N GLY A 70 1.66 -17.47 2.61
CA GLY A 70 1.92 -17.92 3.98
C GLY A 70 0.79 -18.80 4.50
N GLU A 71 0.14 -18.39 5.58
CA GLU A 71 -0.97 -19.13 6.20
C GLU A 71 -2.17 -19.33 5.26
N HIS A 72 -2.32 -18.48 4.24
CA HIS A 72 -3.38 -18.60 3.24
C HIS A 72 -3.04 -19.57 2.09
N GLY A 73 -1.83 -20.14 2.12
CA GLY A 73 -1.33 -21.12 1.16
C GLY A 73 -0.94 -20.52 -0.19
N VAL A 74 -0.55 -21.41 -1.12
CA VAL A 74 -0.13 -21.02 -2.46
C VAL A 74 -1.36 -20.75 -3.34
N LYS A 75 -1.38 -19.59 -4.00
CA LYS A 75 -2.44 -19.14 -4.91
C LYS A 75 -1.89 -18.90 -6.31
N GLN A 76 -2.74 -19.11 -7.31
CA GLN A 76 -2.47 -18.69 -8.69
C GLN A 76 -3.08 -17.30 -8.92
N ILE A 77 -2.28 -16.36 -9.42
CA ILE A 77 -2.68 -14.98 -9.69
C ILE A 77 -2.31 -14.62 -11.12
N CYS A 78 -3.26 -14.11 -11.90
CA CYS A 78 -3.00 -13.55 -13.22
C CYS A 78 -2.82 -12.04 -13.12
N THR A 79 -1.74 -11.50 -13.68
CA THR A 79 -1.47 -10.06 -13.65
C THR A 79 -0.87 -9.57 -14.96
N ALA A 80 -1.13 -8.30 -15.28
CA ALA A 80 -0.53 -7.59 -16.41
C ALA A 80 0.72 -6.79 -16.01
N ALA A 81 1.07 -6.78 -14.73
CA ALA A 81 2.24 -6.06 -14.24
C ALA A 81 3.52 -6.64 -14.85
N THR A 82 4.40 -5.77 -15.35
CA THR A 82 5.63 -6.17 -16.04
C THR A 82 6.85 -6.28 -15.13
N ASN A 83 6.71 -5.86 -13.87
CA ASN A 83 7.75 -5.90 -12.84
C ASN A 83 7.61 -7.12 -11.90
N VAL A 84 6.97 -8.20 -12.35
CA VAL A 84 6.81 -9.44 -11.58
C VAL A 84 7.89 -10.45 -11.94
N PHE A 85 8.51 -11.07 -10.93
CA PHE A 85 9.55 -12.07 -11.09
C PHE A 85 9.57 -13.02 -9.89
N ALA A 86 10.09 -14.23 -10.09
CA ALA A 86 10.23 -15.20 -8.99
C ALA A 86 11.17 -14.66 -7.91
N GLY A 87 10.73 -14.75 -6.65
CA GLY A 87 11.47 -14.25 -5.49
C GLY A 87 11.12 -12.82 -5.06
N ALA A 88 10.26 -12.12 -5.82
CA ALA A 88 9.66 -10.86 -5.40
C ALA A 88 8.73 -11.03 -4.18
#